data_AF-A0A0G0WMF8-F1
#
_entry.id   AF-A0A0G0WMF8-F1
#
_cell.length_a   1.000
_cell.length_b   1.000
_cell.length_c   1.000
_cell.angle_alpha   90.00
_cell.angle_beta   90.00
_cell.angle_gamma   90.00
#
_symmetry.space_group_name_H-M   'P 1'
#
loop_
_entity.id
_entity.type
_entity.pdbx_description
1 polymer ?
#
loop_
_entity_poly.entity_id
_entity_poly.type
_entity_poly.pdbx_seq_one_letter_code
_entity_poly.pdbx_strand_id
1 'polypeptide(L)'
;MNPVKKVSRYYHTKLRARLARIIFGIHFLIGALWVGLFFVPPTLWTSKISFHFFFTWGVVIHQMIWGAILMLFTKRYELVCILTTLEQIAKGEKLSEARKYRHMIIKKFFEKAGWGMPQRGATVLTLFALLLVTFQYLFLS
;
A
#
# COMPACT_ATOMS: atom_id res chain seq x y z
N MET A 1 5.28 39.86 -2.35
CA MET A 1 4.58 38.69 -1.75
C MET A 1 4.73 38.76 -0.23
N ASN A 2 3.62 38.76 0.53
CA ASN A 2 3.63 39.06 1.97
C ASN A 2 4.42 37.99 2.79
N PRO A 3 5.39 38.37 3.64
CA PRO A 3 6.26 37.45 4.37
C PRO A 3 5.50 36.42 5.23
N VAL A 4 4.35 36.80 5.81
CA VAL A 4 3.49 35.91 6.61
C VAL A 4 2.96 34.74 5.75
N LYS A 5 2.59 35.01 4.50
CA LYS A 5 2.13 33.98 3.55
C LYS A 5 3.25 33.02 3.13
N LYS A 6 4.52 33.47 3.13
CA LYS A 6 5.69 32.64 2.78
C LYS A 6 6.03 31.67 3.92
N VAL A 7 5.99 32.15 5.16
CA VAL A 7 6.25 31.36 6.37
C VAL A 7 5.16 30.30 6.58
N SER A 8 3.88 30.67 6.50
CA SER A 8 2.75 29.72 6.58
C SER A 8 2.85 28.62 5.51
N ARG A 9 3.16 28.98 4.26
CA ARG A 9 3.32 28.02 3.15
C ARG A 9 4.48 27.04 3.41
N TYR A 10 5.59 27.52 3.97
CA TYR A 10 6.74 26.69 4.33
C TYR A 10 6.42 25.65 5.41
N TYR A 11 5.77 26.05 6.50
CA TYR A 11 5.35 25.11 7.56
C TYR A 11 4.33 24.09 7.05
N HIS A 12 3.36 24.52 6.22
CA HIS A 12 2.43 23.61 5.56
C HIS A 12 3.15 22.57 4.69
N THR A 13 4.15 22.97 3.91
CA THR A 13 4.93 22.03 3.08
C THR A 13 5.76 21.05 3.92
N LYS A 14 6.37 21.50 5.02
CA LYS A 14 7.11 20.61 5.93
C LYS A 14 6.22 19.62 6.66
N LEU A 15 5.05 20.04 7.14
CA LEU A 15 4.09 19.17 7.81
C LEU A 15 3.53 18.11 6.85
N ARG A 16 3.12 18.53 5.65
CA ARG A 16 2.69 17.65 4.55
C ARG A 16 3.72 16.58 4.20
N ALA A 17 4.99 16.98 4.09
CA ALA A 17 6.09 16.05 3.82
C ALA A 17 6.39 15.10 4.99
N ARG A 18 6.14 15.50 6.24
CA ARG A 18 6.22 14.60 7.41
C ARG A 18 5.07 13.58 7.39
N LEU A 19 3.85 14.04 7.18
CA LEU A 19 2.67 13.18 7.08
C LEU A 19 2.82 12.14 5.97
N ALA A 20 3.23 12.55 4.77
CA ALA A 20 3.47 11.61 3.67
C ALA A 20 4.51 10.54 4.04
N ARG A 21 5.57 10.90 4.78
CA ARG A 21 6.58 9.93 5.25
C ARG A 21 6.05 8.97 6.31
N ILE A 22 5.23 9.46 7.24
CA ILE A 22 4.60 8.62 8.26
C ILE A 22 3.63 7.64 7.61
N ILE A 23 2.77 8.10 6.70
CA ILE A 23 1.83 7.27 5.96
C ILE A 23 2.58 6.21 5.15
N PHE A 24 3.65 6.61 4.46
CA PHE A 24 4.53 5.68 3.75
C PHE A 24 5.14 4.63 4.70
N GLY A 25 5.62 5.04 5.88
CA GLY A 25 6.20 4.13 6.87
C GLY A 25 5.19 3.13 7.41
N ILE A 26 3.96 3.56 7.72
CA ILE A 26 2.86 2.67 8.14
C ILE A 26 2.53 1.67 7.05
N HIS A 27 2.39 2.15 5.81
CA HIS A 27 2.10 1.28 4.67
C HIS A 27 3.20 0.24 4.48
N PHE A 28 4.46 0.68 4.54
CA PHE A 28 5.61 -0.21 4.48
C PHE A 28 5.60 -1.26 5.58
N LEU A 29 5.31 -0.87 6.84
CA LEU A 29 5.24 -1.79 7.96
C LEU A 29 4.15 -2.87 7.77
N ILE A 30 2.97 -2.48 7.28
CA ILE A 30 1.89 -3.43 6.97
C ILE A 30 2.34 -4.42 5.89
N GLY A 31 2.96 -3.93 4.81
CA GLY A 31 3.49 -4.78 3.74
C GLY A 31 4.63 -5.69 4.21
N ALA A 32 5.53 -5.18 5.05
CA ALA A 32 6.63 -5.94 5.62
C ALA A 32 6.13 -7.02 6.60
N LEU A 33 5.13 -6.71 7.43
CA LEU A 33 4.47 -7.70 8.29
C LEU A 33 3.81 -8.78 7.43
N TRP A 34 3.07 -8.39 6.40
CA TRP A 34 2.42 -9.31 5.48
C TRP A 34 3.40 -10.29 4.83
N VAL A 35 4.51 -9.78 4.28
CA VAL A 35 5.56 -10.63 3.70
C VAL A 35 6.29 -11.44 4.79
N GLY A 36 6.55 -10.85 5.95
CA GLY A 36 7.23 -11.48 7.08
C GLY A 36 6.51 -12.72 7.60
N LEU A 37 5.17 -12.74 7.56
CA LEU A 37 4.36 -13.89 7.97
C LEU A 37 4.62 -15.15 7.14
N PHE A 38 5.19 -15.07 5.94
CA PHE A 38 5.62 -16.26 5.19
C PHE A 38 6.80 -16.97 5.86
N PHE A 39 7.66 -16.24 6.57
CA PHE A 39 8.89 -16.76 7.16
C PHE A 39 8.74 -17.20 8.61
N VAL A 40 7.64 -16.85 9.27
CA VAL A 40 7.33 -17.33 10.62
C VAL A 40 6.91 -18.80 10.55
N PRO A 41 7.61 -19.74 11.21
CA PRO A 41 7.18 -21.13 11.24
C PRO A 41 5.94 -21.31 12.14
N PRO A 42 4.99 -22.21 11.79
CA PRO A 42 3.81 -22.48 12.61
C PRO A 42 4.12 -22.96 14.04
N THR A 43 5.31 -23.52 14.26
CA THR A 43 5.77 -23.95 15.59
C THR A 43 5.93 -22.79 16.58
N LEU A 44 6.23 -21.58 16.10
CA LEU A 44 6.36 -20.38 16.95
C LEU A 44 5.03 -19.65 17.12
N TRP A 45 4.08 -19.84 16.21
CA TRP A 45 2.76 -19.23 16.26
C TRP A 45 1.71 -20.13 15.59
N THR A 46 1.00 -20.89 16.42
CA THR A 46 0.06 -21.93 15.98
C THR A 46 -1.11 -21.38 15.17
N SER A 47 -1.63 -20.21 15.52
CA SER A 47 -2.71 -19.54 14.76
C SER A 47 -2.21 -18.68 13.59
N LYS A 48 -0.92 -18.74 13.24
CA LYS A 48 -0.35 -17.91 12.16
C LYS A 48 -1.03 -18.15 10.82
N ILE A 49 -1.38 -19.39 10.49
CA ILE A 49 -1.97 -19.71 9.18
C ILE A 49 -3.34 -19.01 9.05
N SER A 50 -4.22 -19.18 10.04
CA SER A 50 -5.51 -18.52 10.08
C SER A 50 -5.37 -17.00 10.10
N PHE A 51 -4.46 -16.46 10.94
CA PHE A 51 -4.20 -15.02 10.98
C PHE A 51 -3.73 -14.48 9.63
N HIS A 52 -2.76 -15.13 8.99
CA HIS A 52 -2.20 -14.71 7.72
C HIS A 52 -3.23 -14.79 6.58
N PHE A 53 -4.10 -15.79 6.60
CA PHE A 53 -5.22 -15.91 5.69
C PHE A 53 -6.19 -14.73 5.80
N PHE A 54 -6.75 -14.47 6.99
CA PHE A 54 -7.70 -13.37 7.19
C PHE A 54 -7.05 -12.00 6.97
N PHE A 55 -5.79 -11.84 7.37
CA PHE A 55 -5.04 -10.62 7.12
C PHE A 55 -4.85 -10.37 5.62
N THR A 56 -4.44 -11.38 4.86
CA THR A 56 -4.27 -11.26 3.40
C THR A 56 -5.59 -10.95 2.70
N TRP A 57 -6.67 -11.65 3.07
CA TRP A 57 -8.00 -11.35 2.57
C TRP A 57 -8.44 -9.93 2.89
N GLY A 58 -8.23 -9.46 4.11
CA GLY A 58 -8.48 -8.07 4.49
C GLY A 58 -7.65 -7.08 3.66
N VAL A 59 -6.37 -7.41 3.39
CA VAL A 59 -5.50 -6.61 2.53
C VAL A 59 -6.02 -6.56 1.09
N VAL A 60 -6.49 -7.67 0.53
CA VAL A 60 -7.01 -7.70 -0.86
C VAL A 60 -8.38 -7.02 -0.96
N ILE A 61 -9.32 -7.37 -0.08
CA ILE A 61 -10.69 -6.83 -0.10
C ILE A 61 -10.67 -5.31 0.04
N HIS A 62 -9.91 -4.75 0.99
CA HIS A 62 -9.90 -3.29 1.13
C HIS A 62 -9.28 -2.60 -0.10
N GLN A 63 -8.25 -3.20 -0.74
CA GLN A 63 -7.68 -2.67 -1.98
C GLN A 63 -8.66 -2.73 -3.14
N MET A 64 -9.48 -3.79 -3.22
CA MET A 64 -10.54 -3.93 -4.22
C MET A 64 -11.63 -2.88 -4.02
N ILE A 65 -12.16 -2.76 -2.79
CA ILE A 65 -13.21 -1.80 -2.44
C ILE A 65 -12.70 -0.38 -2.72
N TRP A 66 -11.50 -0.06 -2.25
CA TRP A 66 -10.95 1.28 -2.43
C TRP A 66 -10.59 1.59 -3.88
N GLY A 67 -10.06 0.61 -4.62
CA GLY A 67 -9.83 0.72 -6.06
C GLY A 67 -11.12 0.99 -6.83
N ALA A 68 -12.22 0.34 -6.45
CA ALA A 68 -13.54 0.57 -7.03
C ALA A 68 -14.08 1.97 -6.71
N ILE A 69 -13.90 2.45 -5.48
CA ILE A 69 -14.27 3.84 -5.10
C ILE A 69 -13.45 4.84 -5.92
N LEU A 70 -12.13 4.65 -6.02
CA LEU A 70 -11.25 5.53 -6.79
C LEU A 70 -11.59 5.54 -8.28
N MET A 71 -12.05 4.43 -8.85
CA MET A 71 -12.47 4.34 -10.24
C MET A 71 -13.52 5.39 -10.61
N LEU A 72 -14.39 5.77 -9.66
CA LEU A 72 -15.40 6.83 -9.87
C LEU A 72 -14.73 8.18 -10.22
N PHE A 73 -13.55 8.43 -9.66
CA PHE A 73 -12.77 9.67 -9.81
C PHE A 73 -11.68 9.57 -10.89
N THR A 74 -11.02 8.42 -11.03
CA THR A 74 -9.88 8.20 -11.93
C THR A 74 -10.28 7.63 -13.29
N LYS A 75 -11.51 7.13 -13.43
CA LYS A 75 -12.04 6.39 -14.58
C LYS A 75 -11.24 5.12 -14.93
N ARG A 76 -10.41 4.62 -14.00
CA ARG A 76 -9.59 3.41 -14.17
C ARG A 76 -9.56 2.61 -12.88
N TYR A 77 -9.86 1.32 -12.98
CA TYR A 77 -9.72 0.41 -11.85
C TYR A 77 -8.26 0.03 -11.64
N GLU A 78 -7.77 0.22 -10.42
CA GLU A 78 -6.46 -0.26 -9.97
C GLU A 78 -6.60 -0.76 -8.53
N LEU A 79 -5.94 -1.88 -8.20
CA LEU A 79 -5.82 -2.33 -6.81
C LEU A 79 -4.94 -1.32 -6.06
N VAL A 80 -5.57 -0.55 -5.18
CA VAL A 80 -4.92 0.56 -4.48
C VAL A 80 -5.29 0.51 -3.01
N CYS A 81 -4.30 0.51 -2.14
CA CYS A 81 -4.51 0.69 -0.71
C CYS A 81 -4.86 2.15 -0.40
N ILE A 82 -5.78 2.34 0.54
CA ILE A 82 -6.20 3.68 1.02
C ILE A 82 -5.03 4.53 1.50
N LEU A 83 -4.03 3.91 2.13
CA LEU A 83 -2.85 4.61 2.62
C LEU A 83 -2.08 5.28 1.48
N THR A 84 -2.09 4.72 0.27
CA THR A 84 -1.44 5.40 -0.85
C THR A 84 -2.20 6.61 -1.34
N THR A 85 -3.53 6.57 -1.30
CA THR A 85 -4.35 7.75 -1.54
C THR A 85 -4.08 8.83 -0.50
N LEU A 86 -4.00 8.46 0.77
CA LEU A 86 -3.66 9.41 1.85
C LEU A 86 -2.24 9.99 1.68
N GLU A 87 -1.27 9.19 1.23
CA GLU A 87 0.08 9.66 0.91
C GLU A 87 0.07 10.70 -0.22
N GLN A 88 -0.69 10.46 -1.29
CA GLN A 88 -0.85 11.40 -2.40
C GLN A 88 -1.53 12.70 -1.95
N ILE A 89 -2.60 12.61 -1.17
CA ILE A 89 -3.27 13.78 -0.58
C ILE A 89 -2.29 14.57 0.28
N ALA A 90 -1.49 13.90 1.12
CA ALA A 90 -0.48 14.54 1.95
C ALA A 90 0.59 15.25 1.12
N LYS A 91 0.91 14.75 -0.09
CA LYS A 91 1.81 15.43 -1.05
C LYS A 91 1.15 16.58 -1.81
N GLY A 92 -0.16 16.77 -1.67
CA GLY A 92 -0.93 17.77 -2.40
C GLY A 92 -1.25 17.36 -3.84
N GLU A 93 -1.23 16.06 -4.15
CA GLU A 93 -1.59 15.53 -5.46
C GLU A 93 -3.12 15.43 -5.62
N LYS A 94 -3.60 15.55 -6.86
CA LYS A 94 -5.03 15.43 -7.17
C LYS A 94 -5.44 13.97 -7.28
N LEU A 95 -6.58 13.62 -6.68
CA LEU A 95 -7.14 12.27 -6.69
C LEU A 95 -7.56 11.78 -8.09
N SER A 96 -7.82 12.68 -9.02
CA SER A 96 -8.24 12.33 -10.39
C SER A 96 -7.09 11.89 -11.29
N GLU A 97 -5.83 12.10 -10.88
CA GLU A 97 -4.66 11.79 -11.70
C GLU A 97 -4.29 10.30 -11.60
N ALA A 98 -5.07 9.45 -12.28
CA ALA A 98 -4.91 7.98 -12.35
C ALA A 98 -3.44 7.52 -12.55
N ARG A 99 -2.68 8.25 -13.38
CA ARG A 99 -1.27 7.97 -13.70
C ARG A 99 -0.37 7.95 -12.46
N LYS A 100 -0.73 8.67 -11.39
CA LYS A 100 0.06 8.73 -10.15
C LYS A 100 -0.20 7.56 -9.22
N TYR A 101 -1.36 6.89 -9.34
CA TYR A 101 -1.62 5.61 -8.68
C TYR A 101 -0.80 4.47 -9.29
N ARG A 102 -0.48 4.60 -10.58
CA ARG A 102 0.39 3.71 -11.35
C ARG A 102 1.86 3.67 -10.90
N HIS A 103 2.30 4.70 -10.16
CA HIS A 103 3.69 4.94 -9.77
C HIS A 103 3.95 4.68 -8.28
N MET A 104 3.25 3.72 -7.67
CA MET A 104 3.15 3.67 -6.22
C MET A 104 3.98 2.59 -5.54
N ILE A 105 4.68 3.06 -4.51
CA ILE A 105 5.39 2.42 -3.39
C ILE A 105 6.33 1.27 -3.76
N ILE A 106 5.83 0.17 -4.32
CA ILE A 106 6.68 -0.95 -4.75
C ILE A 106 7.70 -0.44 -5.78
N LYS A 107 7.26 0.36 -6.76
CA LYS A 107 8.18 1.00 -7.70
C LYS A 107 9.16 1.98 -7.04
N LYS A 108 8.74 2.78 -6.04
CA LYS A 108 9.65 3.72 -5.33
C LYS A 108 10.60 3.04 -4.34
N PHE A 109 10.17 1.94 -3.74
CA PHE A 109 10.95 1.09 -2.84
C PHE A 109 11.98 0.31 -3.65
N PHE A 110 11.54 -0.36 -4.71
CA PHE A 110 12.43 -1.04 -5.61
C PHE A 110 13.33 -0.04 -6.37
N GLU A 111 12.86 1.13 -6.82
CA GLU A 111 13.73 2.17 -7.44
C GLU A 111 14.78 2.68 -6.44
N LYS A 112 14.44 2.80 -5.14
CA LYS A 112 15.43 3.09 -4.09
C LYS A 112 16.35 1.92 -3.77
N ALA A 113 15.94 0.68 -4.06
CA ALA A 113 16.69 -0.55 -3.86
C ALA A 113 17.31 -1.09 -5.19
N GLY A 114 17.25 -0.34 -6.29
CA GLY A 114 17.82 -0.68 -7.61
C GLY A 114 16.99 -1.63 -8.50
N TRP A 115 15.83 -2.11 -8.06
CA TRP A 115 14.97 -3.00 -8.85
C TRP A 115 13.74 -2.23 -9.37
N GLY A 116 13.12 -2.67 -10.45
CA GLY A 116 11.91 -2.03 -10.98
C GLY A 116 10.81 -3.06 -11.07
N MET A 117 9.92 -3.16 -10.07
CA MET A 117 8.78 -4.06 -10.20
C MET A 117 7.62 -3.34 -10.91
N PRO A 118 7.22 -3.78 -12.12
CA PRO A 118 6.06 -3.22 -12.81
C PRO A 118 4.79 -3.52 -12.01
N GLN A 119 3.80 -2.63 -12.06
CA GLN A 119 2.56 -2.76 -11.27
C GLN A 119 1.79 -4.06 -11.52
N ARG A 120 1.87 -4.60 -12.74
CA ARG A 120 1.33 -5.94 -13.04
C ARG A 120 2.01 -7.03 -12.19
N GLY A 121 3.32 -6.92 -11.94
CA GLY A 121 4.06 -7.81 -11.07
C GLY A 121 3.60 -7.72 -9.61
N ALA A 122 3.31 -6.52 -9.11
CA ALA A 122 2.75 -6.34 -7.77
C ALA A 122 1.37 -7.01 -7.64
N THR A 123 0.48 -6.81 -8.61
CA THR A 123 -0.83 -7.48 -8.65
C THR A 123 -0.69 -9.00 -8.72
N VAL A 124 0.18 -9.52 -9.59
CA VAL A 124 0.44 -10.96 -9.70
C VAL A 124 0.98 -11.53 -8.39
N LEU A 125 1.91 -10.83 -7.73
CA LEU A 125 2.44 -11.23 -6.43
C LEU A 125 1.35 -11.26 -5.35
N THR A 126 0.48 -10.24 -5.31
CA THR A 126 -0.65 -10.21 -4.38
C THR A 126 -1.63 -11.36 -4.62
N LEU A 127 -1.97 -11.65 -5.88
CA LEU A 127 -2.85 -12.77 -6.22
C LEU A 127 -2.20 -14.12 -5.90
N PHE A 128 -0.91 -14.28 -6.20
CA PHE A 128 -0.16 -15.48 -5.86
C PHE A 128 -0.11 -15.71 -4.35
N ALA A 129 0.19 -14.66 -3.58
CA ALA A 129 0.19 -14.72 -2.12
C ALA A 129 -1.21 -15.07 -1.58
N LEU A 130 -2.27 -14.50 -2.14
CA LEU A 130 -3.65 -14.85 -1.78
C LEU A 130 -3.97 -16.33 -2.02
N LEU A 131 -3.60 -16.87 -3.18
CA LEU A 131 -3.77 -18.28 -3.50
C LEU A 131 -2.98 -19.17 -2.53
N LEU A 132 -1.74 -18.80 -2.25
CA LEU A 132 -0.86 -19.55 -1.35
C LEU A 132 -1.42 -19.59 0.08
N VAL A 133 -1.81 -18.45 0.66
CA VAL A 133 -2.38 -18.44 2.02
C VAL A 133 -3.75 -19.12 2.09
N THR A 134 -4.52 -19.09 1.00
CA THR A 134 -5.79 -19.81 0.91
C THR A 134 -5.55 -21.32 0.90
N PHE A 135 -4.58 -21.80 0.14
CA PHE A 135 -4.18 -23.20 0.16
C PHE A 135 -3.68 -23.61 1.56
N GLN A 136 -2.81 -22.82 2.18
CA GLN A 136 -2.32 -23.09 3.54
C GLN A 136 -3.47 -23.18 4.54
N TYR A 137 -4.46 -22.30 4.45
CA TYR A 137 -5.61 -22.32 5.35
C TYR A 137 -6.52 -23.53 5.15
N LEU A 138 -6.77 -23.94 3.91
CA LEU A 138 -7.69 -25.05 3.63
C LEU A 138 -7.08 -26.44 3.85
N PHE A 139 -5.76 -26.58 3.69
CA PHE A 139 -5.10 -27.88 3.69
C PHE A 139 -4.04 -28.08 4.79
N LEU A 140 -3.56 -27.01 5.42
CA LEU A 140 -2.46 -27.06 6.41
C LEU A 140 -2.80 -26.38 7.75
N SER A 141 -4.04 -25.89 7.91
CA SER A 141 -4.52 -25.27 9.16
C SER A 141 -5.03 -26.28 10.17
#